data_AF-A0A1U7Q1B6-F1
#
_entry.id   AF-A0A1U7Q1B6-F1
#
_cell.length_a   1.000
_cell.length_b   1.000
_cell.length_c   1.000
_cell.angle_alpha   90.00
_cell.angle_beta   90.00
_cell.angle_gamma   90.00
#
_symmetry.space_group_name_H-M   'P 1'
#
loop_
_entity.id
_entity.type
_entity.pdbx_description
1 polymer ?
#
loop_
_entity_poly.entity_id
_entity_poly.type
_entity_poly.pdbx_seq_one_letter_code
_entity_poly.pdbx_strand_id
1 'polypeptide(L)' 'MSHKNTEKNLVGQPIFKQILQFIPRNKFDLLVNKHQSDRYYKTFDSWTHLMTMLFGIFSRCDSMGEICDGMQGLAGKL' A
#
# COMPACT_ATOMS: atom_id res chain seq x y z
N MET A 1 -23.09 21.46 -7.40
CA MET A 1 -22.99 20.73 -8.68
C MET A 1 -21.88 19.71 -8.54
N SER A 2 -22.21 18.42 -8.61
CA SER A 2 -21.25 17.34 -8.38
C SER A 2 -20.28 17.25 -9.56
N HIS A 3 -19.05 17.72 -9.39
CA HIS A 3 -17.98 17.53 -10.38
C HIS A 3 -17.61 16.05 -10.38
N LYS A 4 -18.24 15.26 -11.27
CA LYS A 4 -17.81 13.90 -11.54
C LYS A 4 -16.54 14.01 -12.39
N ASN A 5 -15.41 13.59 -11.83
CA ASN A 5 -14.10 13.73 -12.43
C ASN A 5 -13.91 12.63 -13.48
N THR A 6 -14.05 12.98 -14.77
CA THR A 6 -14.11 12.04 -15.90
C THR A 6 -12.73 11.60 -16.41
N GLU A 7 -11.61 12.07 -15.85
CA GLU A 7 -10.28 11.88 -16.48
C GLU A 7 -9.33 10.89 -15.81
N LYS A 8 -9.73 10.20 -14.73
CA LYS A 8 -8.88 9.15 -14.16
C LYS A 8 -9.14 7.82 -14.86
N ASN A 9 -8.41 7.57 -15.95
CA ASN A 9 -8.32 6.25 -16.58
C ASN A 9 -7.56 5.28 -15.65
N LEU A 10 -8.27 4.69 -14.69
CA LEU A 10 -7.74 3.71 -13.74
C LEU A 10 -7.74 2.27 -14.30
N VAL A 11 -7.97 2.12 -15.61
CA VAL A 11 -8.10 0.82 -16.28
C VAL A 11 -6.79 0.05 -16.16
N GLY A 12 -6.85 -1.14 -15.55
CA GLY A 12 -5.70 -2.01 -15.32
C GLY A 12 -4.93 -1.74 -14.01
N GLN A 13 -5.23 -0.67 -13.28
CA GLN A 13 -4.64 -0.43 -11.97
C GLN A 13 -5.39 -1.21 -10.87
N PRO A 14 -4.69 -1.97 -10.01
CA PRO A 14 -5.32 -2.65 -8.89
C PRO A 14 -6.07 -1.68 -7.97
N ILE A 15 -7.26 -2.08 -7.51
CA ILE A 15 -8.06 -1.30 -6.55
C ILE A 15 -7.24 -0.98 -5.30
N PHE A 16 -6.41 -1.93 -4.84
CA PHE A 16 -5.54 -1.72 -3.69
C PHE A 16 -4.58 -0.53 -3.87
N LYS A 17 -3.97 -0.36 -5.05
CA LYS A 17 -3.13 0.81 -5.35
C LYS A 17 -3.92 2.12 -5.34
N GLN A 18 -5.16 2.08 -5.83
CA GLN A 18 -6.05 3.24 -5.79
C GLN A 18 -6.40 3.62 -4.34
N ILE A 19 -6.51 2.66 -3.43
CA ILE A 19 -6.72 2.94 -2.01
C ILE A 19 -5.46 3.55 -1.39
N LEU A 20 -4.29 2.98 -1.68
CA LEU A 20 -3.01 3.47 -1.17
C LEU A 20 -2.70 4.90 -1.60
N GLN A 21 -3.19 5.34 -2.78
CA GLN A 21 -3.00 6.71 -3.27
C GLN A 21 -3.63 7.79 -2.36
N PHE A 22 -4.59 7.41 -1.51
CA PHE A 22 -5.21 8.33 -0.55
C PHE A 22 -4.34 8.56 0.69
N ILE A 23 -3.31 7.73 0.90
CA ILE A 23 -2.39 7.87 2.02
C ILE A 23 -1.27 8.85 1.61
N PRO A 24 -1.13 10.00 2.29
CA PRO A 24 -0.12 10.99 1.92
C PRO A 24 1.29 10.50 2.28
N ARG A 25 2.03 9.97 1.29
CA ARG A 25 3.37 9.40 1.46
C ARG A 25 4.34 10.34 2.19
N ASN A 26 4.34 11.62 1.83
CA ASN A 26 5.20 12.63 2.48
C ASN A 26 4.98 12.73 3.99
N LYS A 27 3.72 12.66 4.45
CA LYS A 27 3.42 12.71 5.90
C LYS A 27 3.85 11.42 6.59
N PHE A 28 3.71 10.29 5.91
CA PHE A 28 4.18 9.00 6.41
C PHE A 28 5.70 8.99 6.58
N ASP A 29 6.45 9.44 5.57
CA ASP A 29 7.92 9.48 5.62
C ASP A 29 8.43 10.42 6.73
N LEU A 30 7.73 11.52 7.01
CA LEU A 30 8.03 12.37 8.17
C LEU A 30 7.89 11.62 9.49
N LEU A 31 6.87 10.76 9.64
CA LEU A 31 6.69 9.93 10.83
C LEU A 31 7.78 8.85 10.93
N VAL A 32 8.11 8.18 9.82
CA VAL A 32 9.20 7.19 9.75
C VAL A 32 10.51 7.82 10.23
N ASN A 33 10.84 9.01 9.72
CA ASN A 33 12.04 9.74 10.11
C ASN A 33 11.99 10.19 11.57
N LYS A 34 10.87 10.75 12.03
CA LYS A 34 10.69 11.20 13.41
C LYS A 34 10.88 10.06 14.41
N HIS A 35 10.35 8.89 14.10
CA HIS A 35 10.39 7.71 14.97
C HIS A 35 11.58 6.79 14.70
N GLN A 36 12.39 7.09 13.68
CA GLN A 36 13.53 6.28 13.26
C GLN A 36 13.14 4.81 13.02
N SER A 37 11.92 4.55 12.53
CA SER A 37 11.38 3.20 12.39
C SER A 37 12.17 2.35 11.39
N ASP A 38 12.83 3.01 10.44
CA ASP A 38 13.68 2.42 9.40
C ASP A 38 15.18 2.58 9.70
N ARG A 39 15.61 2.72 10.96
CA ARG A 39 17.05 2.89 11.27
C ARG A 39 17.90 1.64 11.00
N TYR A 40 17.31 0.44 11.07
CA TYR A 40 18.02 -0.84 10.91
C TYR A 40 17.25 -1.88 10.08
N TYR A 41 16.24 -1.47 9.31
CA TYR A 41 15.54 -2.38 8.42
C TYR A 41 16.51 -2.90 7.35
N LYS A 42 16.38 -4.17 6.97
CA LYS A 42 17.20 -4.78 5.91
C LYS A 42 16.45 -4.89 4.60
N THR A 43 15.23 -5.40 4.64
CA THR A 43 14.46 -5.76 3.45
C THR A 43 12.96 -5.47 3.57
N PHE A 44 12.50 -5.01 4.75
CA PHE A 44 11.09 -4.76 5.03
C PHE A 44 10.95 -3.41 5.74
N ASP A 45 10.83 -2.35 4.94
CA ASP A 45 10.71 -0.97 5.42
C ASP A 45 9.29 -0.68 5.93
N SER A 46 9.15 0.43 6.64
CA SER A 46 7.89 0.84 7.25
C SER A 46 6.76 0.98 6.23
N TRP A 47 7.08 1.40 5.00
CA TRP A 47 6.10 1.54 3.93
C TRP A 47 5.61 0.18 3.41
N THR A 48 6.52 -0.75 3.14
CA THR A 48 6.15 -2.11 2.74
C THR A 48 5.35 -2.78 3.85
N HIS A 49 5.73 -2.61 5.11
CA HIS A 49 4.98 -3.13 6.25
C HIS A 49 3.54 -2.59 6.29
N LEU A 50 3.34 -1.27 6.10
CA LEU A 50 2.01 -0.68 6.03
C LEU A 50 1.18 -1.29 4.89
N MET A 51 1.76 -1.38 3.68
CA MET A 51 1.08 -1.98 2.53
C MET A 51 0.69 -3.44 2.80
N THR A 52 1.60 -4.24 3.34
CA THR A 52 1.35 -5.64 3.69
C THR A 52 0.21 -5.79 4.69
N MET A 53 0.21 -4.99 5.76
CA MET A 53 -0.85 -5.05 6.79
C MET A 53 -2.21 -4.63 6.23
N LEU A 54 -2.26 -3.55 5.44
CA LEU A 54 -3.50 -3.11 4.80
C LEU A 54 -4.03 -4.13 3.79
N PHE A 55 -3.13 -4.75 3.03
CA PHE A 55 -3.50 -5.81 2.09
C PHE A 55 -4.12 -6.99 2.82
N GLY A 56 -3.48 -7.49 3.90
CA GLY A 56 -4.00 -8.60 4.68
C GLY A 56 -5.39 -8.33 5.25
N ILE A 57 -5.62 -7.13 5.80
CA ILE A 57 -6.92 -6.74 6.36
C ILE A 57 -8.00 -6.64 5.27
N PHE A 58 -7.71 -5.97 4.15
CA PHE A 58 -8.70 -5.76 3.09
C PHE A 58 -9.01 -7.04 2.30
N SER A 59 -8.02 -7.90 2.11
CA SER A 59 -8.17 -9.18 1.42
C SER A 59 -8.65 -10.30 2.35
N ARG A 60 -8.79 -10.04 3.66
CA ARG A 60 -9.11 -11.04 4.70
C ARG A 60 -8.18 -12.24 4.64
N CYS A 61 -6.88 -11.98 4.52
CA CYS A 61 -5.87 -13.03 4.59
C CYS A 61 -5.70 -13.46 6.05
N ASP A 62 -5.80 -14.76 6.29
CA ASP A 62 -5.65 -15.37 7.62
C ASP A 62 -4.24 -15.93 7.85
N SER A 63 -3.40 -15.94 6.81
CA SER A 63 -2.01 -16.39 6.91
C SER A 63 -1.02 -15.52 6.12
N MET A 64 0.25 -15.57 6.51
CA MET A 64 1.32 -14.90 5.76
C MET A 64 1.48 -15.45 4.34
N GLY A 65 1.18 -16.75 4.12
CA GLY A 65 1.21 -17.37 2.80
C GLY A 65 0.19 -16.73 1.85
N GLU A 66 -1.04 -16.55 2.30
CA GLU A 66 -2.09 -15.87 1.51
C GLU A 66 -1.74 -14.42 1.19
N ILE A 67 -1.12 -13.72 2.15
CA ILE A 67 -0.60 -12.38 1.91
C ILE A 67 0.46 -12.40 0.82
N CYS A 68 1.45 -13.29 0.91
CA CYS A 68 2.53 -13.41 -0.08
C CYS A 68 1.99 -13.74 -1.47
N ASP A 69 1.11 -14.74 -1.59
CA ASP A 69 0.52 -15.17 -2.87
C ASP A 69 -0.33 -14.05 -3.50
N GLY A 70 -1.16 -13.39 -2.68
CA GLY A 70 -1.98 -12.27 -3.11
C GLY A 70 -1.15 -11.05 -3.54
N MET A 71 -0.12 -10.70 -2.77
CA MET A 71 0.80 -9.62 -3.13
C MET A 71 1.65 -9.95 -4.35
N GLN A 72 2.04 -11.22 -4.54
CA GLN A 72 2.78 -11.66 -5.73
C GLN A 72 1.94 -11.51 -7.00
N GLY A 73 0.63 -11.77 -6.96
CA GLY A 73 -0.29 -11.50 -8.06
C GLY A 73 -0.43 -10.01 -8.41
N LEU A 74 -0.09 -9.12 -7.48
CA LEU A 74 -0.09 -7.66 -7.64
C LEU A 74 1.31 -7.08 -7.93
N ALA A 75 2.35 -7.92 -7.97
CA ALA A 75 3.72 -7.49 -8.22
C ALA A 75 3.83 -6.74 -9.55
N GLY A 76 4.56 -5.62 -9.55
CA GLY A 76 4.73 -4.74 -10.72
C GLY A 76 3.54 -3.83 -11.02
N LYS A 77 2.42 -3.96 -10.30
CA LYS A 77 1.24 -3.08 -10.44
C LYS A 77 1.01 -2.16 -9.25
N LEU A 78 1.64 -2.43 -8.10
CA LEU A 78 1.59 -1.63 -6.86
C LEU A 78 2.41 -0.33 -6.94
#